data_AF-A0A3M5ZNA7-F1
#
_entry.id   AF-A0A3M5ZNA7-F1
#
_cell.length_a   1.000
_cell.length_b   1.000
_cell.length_c   1.000
_cell.angle_alpha   90.00
_cell.angle_beta   90.00
_cell.angle_gamma   90.00
#
_symmetry.space_group_name_H-M   'P 1'
#
loop_
_entity.id
_entity.type
_entity.pdbx_description
1 polymer ?
#
loop_
_entity_poly.entity_id
_entity_poly.type
_entity_poly.pdbx_seq_one_letter_code
_entity_poly.pdbx_strand_id
1 'polypeptide(L)'
;MYLMSTRHWLVLFLLSAGYALALSYGSLAPSAAASFSLLLLAWLCVALPSHQYIRLFGHALFIVTGLALAFHLAPGFDSAQVIEATRFTADAQVFSMSLYLDKPLIGFWLILACPWIMPRVDMTHSLQTGVLALIVTSAFCMTAAVILNVVGWAPKWPDQGLIWLLNNLLLVTLTEELFFRAYLQGGLQRLFKGSRFASALSITLAASLFGLAHTGAGWEWMVLASMAGVGYGIAFRFGGLQAAIISHFGLNLVHFGLFTYPMLGR
;
A
#
# COMPACT_ATOMS: atom_id res chain seq x y z
N MET A 1 19.70 -0.37 -19.76
CA MET A 1 18.30 -0.09 -20.11
C MET A 1 17.49 -1.34 -19.77
N TYR A 2 16.79 -1.37 -18.65
CA TYR A 2 15.97 -2.52 -18.27
C TYR A 2 14.76 -2.55 -19.22
N LEU A 3 14.63 -3.58 -20.07
CA LEU A 3 13.47 -3.70 -20.96
C LEU A 3 12.21 -3.90 -20.11
N MET A 4 11.29 -2.95 -20.18
CA MET A 4 9.98 -3.08 -19.54
C MET A 4 9.22 -4.24 -20.18
N SER A 5 8.79 -5.21 -19.36
CA SER A 5 7.98 -6.33 -19.85
C SER A 5 6.56 -5.88 -20.22
N THR A 6 5.85 -6.68 -21.02
CA THR A 6 4.43 -6.48 -21.38
C THR A 6 3.52 -6.17 -20.17
N ARG A 7 3.78 -6.78 -19.02
CA ARG A 7 3.07 -6.49 -17.76
C ARG A 7 3.22 -5.05 -17.26
N HIS A 8 4.39 -4.42 -17.45
CA HIS A 8 4.60 -3.03 -17.07
C HIS A 8 3.78 -2.10 -17.98
N TRP A 9 3.75 -2.39 -19.27
CA TRP A 9 2.93 -1.65 -20.23
C TRP A 9 1.44 -1.72 -19.93
N LEU A 10 0.94 -2.89 -19.51
CA LEU A 10 -0.45 -3.03 -19.09
C LEU A 10 -0.75 -2.16 -17.85
N VAL A 11 0.12 -2.19 -16.84
CA VAL A 11 -0.07 -1.37 -15.63
C VAL A 11 -0.01 0.12 -15.94
N LEU A 12 0.96 0.55 -16.75
CA LEU A 12 1.06 1.94 -17.19
C LEU A 12 -0.17 2.36 -17.99
N PHE A 13 -0.65 1.52 -18.91
CA PHE A 13 -1.87 1.79 -19.67
C PHE A 13 -3.10 1.94 -18.77
N LEU A 14 -3.32 1.01 -17.84
CA LEU A 14 -4.47 1.06 -16.92
C LEU A 14 -4.40 2.29 -16.01
N LEU A 15 -3.21 2.64 -15.50
CA LEU A 15 -3.01 3.85 -14.71
C LEU A 15 -3.27 5.11 -15.55
N SER A 16 -2.68 5.21 -16.74
CA SER A 16 -2.90 6.35 -17.64
C SER A 16 -4.37 6.49 -18.04
N ALA A 17 -5.08 5.39 -18.31
CA ALA A 17 -6.51 5.39 -18.59
C ALA A 17 -7.32 5.87 -17.38
N GLY A 18 -6.96 5.44 -16.16
CA GLY A 18 -7.58 5.92 -14.92
C GLY A 18 -7.43 7.43 -14.73
N TYR A 19 -6.24 8.00 -14.96
CA TYR A 19 -6.03 9.45 -14.89
C TYR A 19 -6.70 10.21 -16.04
N ALA A 20 -6.76 9.65 -17.24
CA ALA A 20 -7.50 10.24 -18.34
C ALA A 20 -9.00 10.32 -18.05
N LEU A 21 -9.58 9.25 -17.46
CA LEU A 21 -10.96 9.25 -16.99
C LEU A 21 -11.16 10.30 -15.89
N ALA A 22 -10.28 10.35 -14.90
CA ALA A 22 -10.36 11.33 -13.83
C ALA A 22 -10.32 12.79 -14.33
N LEU A 23 -9.43 13.09 -15.28
CA LEU A 23 -9.40 14.38 -15.97
C LEU A 23 -10.73 14.64 -16.68
N SER A 24 -11.29 13.65 -17.38
CA SER A 24 -12.55 13.80 -18.12
C SER A 24 -13.77 14.04 -17.22
N TYR A 25 -13.77 13.50 -16.01
CA TYR A 25 -14.83 13.69 -15.01
C TYR A 25 -14.56 14.87 -14.06
N GLY A 26 -13.50 15.66 -14.30
CA GLY A 26 -13.18 16.85 -13.52
C GLY A 26 -12.64 16.56 -12.12
N SER A 27 -12.20 15.33 -11.83
CA SER A 27 -11.68 14.93 -10.52
C SER A 27 -10.23 15.38 -10.26
N LEU A 28 -9.64 16.12 -11.20
CA LEU A 28 -8.27 16.63 -11.13
C LEU A 28 -8.25 18.12 -11.47
N ALA A 29 -7.93 18.94 -10.48
CA ALA A 29 -7.76 20.37 -10.68
C ALA A 29 -6.36 20.70 -11.23
N PRO A 30 -6.16 21.87 -11.85
CA PRO A 30 -4.83 22.28 -12.36
C PRO A 30 -3.72 22.27 -11.31
N SER A 31 -4.05 22.46 -10.03
CA SER A 31 -3.09 22.41 -8.92
C SER A 31 -2.44 21.03 -8.74
N ALA A 32 -3.07 19.95 -9.21
CA ALA A 32 -2.48 18.61 -9.20
C ALA A 32 -1.19 18.54 -10.02
N ALA A 33 -1.02 19.42 -11.02
CA ALA A 33 0.19 19.50 -11.84
C ALA A 33 1.46 19.71 -11.00
N ALA A 34 1.36 20.33 -9.81
CA ALA A 34 2.48 20.45 -8.89
C ALA A 34 3.00 19.07 -8.45
N SER A 35 2.12 18.16 -8.05
CA SER A 35 2.49 16.80 -7.65
C SER A 35 3.11 16.01 -8.80
N PHE A 36 2.53 16.11 -10.01
CA PHE A 36 3.12 15.50 -11.20
C PHE A 36 4.51 16.05 -11.50
N SER A 37 4.71 17.36 -11.37
CA SER A 37 5.99 18.02 -11.63
C SER A 37 7.07 17.64 -10.61
N LEU A 38 6.70 17.56 -9.32
CA LEU A 38 7.62 17.12 -8.25
C LEU A 38 8.02 15.65 -8.44
N LEU A 39 7.06 14.79 -8.79
CA LEU A 39 7.33 13.39 -9.12
C LEU A 39 8.22 13.25 -10.37
N LEU A 40 7.97 14.04 -11.41
CA LEU A 40 8.82 14.06 -12.60
C LEU A 40 10.25 14.50 -12.26
N LEU A 41 10.40 15.57 -11.48
CA LEU A 41 11.71 16.04 -11.03
C LEU A 41 12.44 14.98 -10.19
N ALA A 42 11.74 14.35 -9.25
CA ALA A 42 12.28 13.25 -8.46
C ALA A 42 12.74 12.08 -9.36
N TRP A 43 11.94 11.74 -10.37
CA TRP A 43 12.28 10.70 -11.35
C TRP A 43 13.53 11.07 -12.14
N LEU A 44 13.62 12.30 -12.67
CA LEU A 44 14.80 12.78 -13.41
C LEU A 44 16.08 12.68 -12.56
N CYS A 45 16.02 13.05 -11.28
CA CYS A 45 17.14 12.96 -10.36
C CYS A 45 17.63 11.52 -10.12
N VAL A 46 16.71 10.55 -10.14
CA VAL A 46 16.99 9.12 -9.84
C VAL A 46 17.33 8.31 -11.10
N ALA A 47 16.61 8.54 -12.20
CA ALA A 47 16.69 7.73 -13.42
C ALA A 47 17.85 8.13 -14.35
N LEU A 48 18.22 9.40 -14.37
CA LEU A 48 19.33 9.88 -15.21
C LEU A 48 20.68 9.66 -14.51
N PRO A 49 21.77 9.42 -15.27
CA PRO A 49 23.12 9.38 -14.72
C PRO A 49 23.45 10.69 -13.99
N SER A 50 23.56 10.63 -12.67
CA SER A 50 23.74 11.82 -11.82
C SER A 50 24.66 11.51 -10.63
N HIS A 51 25.14 12.56 -9.96
CA HIS A 51 25.93 12.43 -8.74
C HIS A 51 25.09 11.83 -7.59
N GLN A 52 25.72 11.13 -6.65
CA GLN A 52 25.00 10.45 -5.55
C GLN A 52 24.08 11.37 -4.72
N TYR A 53 24.48 12.62 -4.51
CA TYR A 53 23.68 13.62 -3.80
C TYR A 53 22.42 14.04 -4.57
N ILE A 54 22.46 14.07 -5.90
CA ILE A 54 21.29 14.36 -6.74
C ILE A 54 20.30 13.20 -6.65
N ARG A 55 20.78 11.95 -6.69
CA ARG A 55 19.92 10.78 -6.48
C ARG A 55 19.30 10.76 -5.09
N LEU A 56 20.07 11.10 -4.06
CA LEU A 56 19.57 11.21 -2.69
C LEU A 56 18.48 12.27 -2.58
N PHE A 57 18.70 13.45 -3.18
CA PHE A 57 17.70 14.50 -3.27
C PHE A 57 16.43 14.01 -3.98
N GLY A 58 16.57 13.30 -5.11
CA GLY A 58 15.43 12.73 -5.83
C GLY A 58 14.60 11.76 -4.98
N HIS A 59 15.26 10.87 -4.24
CA HIS A 59 14.57 9.98 -3.30
C HIS A 59 13.91 10.73 -2.14
N ALA A 60 14.56 11.76 -1.59
CA ALA A 60 14.00 12.58 -0.52
C ALA A 60 12.76 13.35 -1.01
N LEU A 61 12.85 13.95 -2.20
CA LEU A 61 11.75 14.64 -2.87
C LEU A 61 10.57 13.69 -3.10
N PHE A 62 10.82 12.49 -3.62
CA PHE A 62 9.80 11.47 -3.79
C PHE A 62 9.14 11.08 -2.46
N ILE A 63 9.91 10.88 -1.38
CA ILE A 63 9.35 10.53 -0.07
C ILE A 63 8.43 11.64 0.44
N VAL A 64 8.85 12.89 0.37
CA VAL A 64 8.04 14.04 0.82
C VAL A 64 6.76 14.17 -0.01
N THR A 65 6.86 14.13 -1.35
CA THR A 65 5.70 14.20 -2.23
C THR A 65 4.78 12.99 -2.06
N GLY A 66 5.34 11.79 -1.92
CA GLY A 66 4.59 10.55 -1.70
C GLY A 66 3.83 10.56 -0.38
N LEU A 67 4.42 11.08 0.71
CA LEU A 67 3.72 11.27 1.98
C LEU A 67 2.59 12.29 1.85
N ALA A 68 2.81 13.41 1.15
CA ALA A 68 1.75 14.38 0.90
C ALA A 68 0.58 13.78 0.12
N LEU A 69 0.84 12.94 -0.88
CA LEU A 69 -0.18 12.21 -1.63
C LEU A 69 -0.88 11.14 -0.77
N ALA A 70 -0.12 10.38 0.03
CA ALA A 70 -0.66 9.32 0.87
C ALA A 70 -1.60 9.84 1.98
N PHE A 71 -1.32 11.02 2.51
CA PHE A 71 -2.13 11.69 3.51
C PHE A 71 -3.15 12.67 2.94
N HIS A 72 -3.37 12.68 1.62
CA HIS A 72 -4.34 13.56 0.95
C HIS A 72 -4.08 15.06 1.21
N LEU A 73 -2.82 15.43 1.44
CA LEU A 73 -2.37 16.82 1.67
C LEU A 73 -2.05 17.56 0.36
N ALA A 74 -1.86 16.81 -0.74
CA ALA A 74 -1.56 17.37 -2.05
C ALA A 74 -2.81 18.03 -2.67
N PRO A 75 -2.71 19.26 -3.20
CA PRO A 75 -3.86 19.94 -3.77
C PRO A 75 -4.26 19.36 -5.12
N GLY A 76 -5.54 19.51 -5.45
CA GLY A 76 -6.08 19.25 -6.79
C GLY A 76 -6.49 17.82 -7.09
N PHE A 77 -6.60 16.97 -6.08
CA PHE A 77 -7.17 15.63 -6.19
C PHE A 77 -8.55 15.61 -5.53
N ASP A 78 -9.60 15.58 -6.34
CA ASP A 78 -10.96 15.41 -5.83
C ASP A 78 -11.28 13.92 -5.72
N SER A 79 -11.85 13.51 -4.60
CA SER A 79 -12.20 12.12 -4.33
C SER A 79 -13.67 11.84 -4.60
N ALA A 80 -13.98 10.72 -5.24
CA ALA A 80 -15.36 10.27 -5.39
C ALA A 80 -15.77 9.43 -4.17
N GLN A 81 -16.69 9.92 -3.34
CA GLN A 81 -17.24 9.14 -2.24
C GLN A 81 -18.17 8.05 -2.79
N VAL A 82 -17.89 6.78 -2.45
CA VAL A 82 -18.60 5.61 -2.99
C VAL A 82 -19.25 4.75 -1.91
N ILE A 83 -18.84 4.92 -0.65
CA ILE A 83 -19.54 4.40 0.53
C ILE A 83 -19.73 5.58 1.47
N GLU A 84 -20.98 5.88 1.78
CA GLU A 84 -21.35 7.02 2.61
C GLU A 84 -21.88 6.53 3.95
N ALA A 85 -21.15 6.86 5.02
CA ALA A 85 -21.57 6.75 6.41
C ALA A 85 -22.32 5.45 6.77
N THR A 86 -21.79 4.32 6.31
CA THR A 86 -22.44 3.01 6.49
C THR A 86 -21.92 2.33 7.75
N ARG A 87 -22.83 1.82 8.59
CA ARG A 87 -22.50 0.83 9.63
C ARG A 87 -22.74 -0.56 9.07
N PHE A 88 -21.69 -1.38 8.98
CA PHE A 88 -21.83 -2.74 8.45
C PHE A 88 -22.32 -3.76 9.48
N THR A 89 -22.20 -3.45 10.76
CA THR A 89 -22.76 -4.21 11.88
C THR A 89 -23.24 -3.25 12.97
N ALA A 90 -24.13 -3.70 13.85
CA ALA A 90 -24.76 -2.85 14.87
C ALA A 90 -23.75 -2.26 15.87
N ASP A 91 -22.70 -2.99 16.14
CA ASP A 91 -21.59 -2.69 17.05
C ASP A 91 -20.42 -1.95 16.37
N ALA A 92 -20.46 -1.72 15.05
CA ALA A 92 -19.36 -1.07 14.33
C ALA A 92 -19.42 0.47 14.37
N GLN A 93 -18.23 1.08 14.29
CA GLN A 93 -18.09 2.48 13.88
C GLN A 93 -18.66 2.70 12.47
N VAL A 94 -19.03 3.95 12.20
CA VAL A 94 -19.48 4.39 10.87
C VAL A 94 -18.28 4.40 9.91
N PHE A 95 -18.45 3.79 8.73
CA PHE A 95 -17.43 3.74 7.68
C PHE A 95 -17.85 4.56 6.47
N SER A 96 -16.89 5.32 5.94
CA SER A 96 -16.99 5.98 4.65
C SER A 96 -15.78 5.62 3.81
N MET A 97 -15.97 5.53 2.49
CA MET A 97 -14.90 5.23 1.54
C MET A 97 -15.03 6.14 0.33
N SER A 98 -13.90 6.76 -0.03
CA SER A 98 -13.76 7.51 -1.26
C SER A 98 -12.66 6.90 -2.13
N LEU A 99 -12.83 7.04 -3.44
CA LEU A 99 -11.81 6.67 -4.41
C LEU A 99 -10.86 7.86 -4.56
N TYR A 100 -9.63 7.69 -4.06
CA TYR A 100 -8.59 8.70 -4.13
C TYR A 100 -7.57 8.35 -5.21
N LEU A 101 -7.29 9.31 -6.09
CA LEU A 101 -6.37 9.15 -7.22
C LEU A 101 -4.98 9.73 -6.96
N ASP A 102 -4.71 10.29 -5.79
CA ASP A 102 -3.38 10.75 -5.41
C ASP A 102 -2.43 9.57 -5.11
N LYS A 103 -2.87 8.61 -4.30
CA LYS A 103 -2.09 7.44 -3.87
C LYS A 103 -1.51 6.62 -5.04
N PRO A 104 -2.26 6.31 -6.12
CA PRO A 104 -1.70 5.54 -7.23
C PRO A 104 -0.50 6.20 -7.93
N LEU A 105 -0.32 7.52 -7.82
CA LEU A 105 0.87 8.20 -8.37
C LEU A 105 2.17 7.72 -7.72
N ILE A 106 2.11 7.31 -6.44
CA ILE A 106 3.25 6.72 -5.73
C ILE A 106 3.68 5.44 -6.44
N GLY A 107 2.72 4.56 -6.73
CA GLY A 107 2.95 3.31 -7.45
C GLY A 107 3.46 3.54 -8.87
N PHE A 108 2.86 4.49 -9.60
CA PHE A 108 3.30 4.88 -10.95
C PHE A 108 4.77 5.32 -10.97
N TRP A 109 5.13 6.21 -10.05
CA TRP A 109 6.51 6.68 -9.93
C TRP A 109 7.48 5.55 -9.61
N LEU A 110 7.14 4.66 -8.66
CA LEU A 110 8.01 3.56 -8.26
C LEU A 110 8.32 2.59 -9.41
N ILE A 111 7.33 2.28 -10.25
CA ILE A 111 7.48 1.40 -11.40
C ILE A 111 8.42 2.03 -12.46
N LEU A 112 8.31 3.34 -12.68
CA LEU A 112 9.11 4.05 -13.67
C LEU A 112 10.52 4.40 -13.18
N ALA A 113 10.64 4.86 -11.94
CA ALA A 113 11.90 5.32 -11.36
C ALA A 113 12.77 4.17 -10.89
N CYS A 114 12.15 3.10 -10.39
CA CYS A 114 12.82 2.06 -9.64
C CYS A 114 12.42 0.64 -10.11
N PRO A 115 12.44 0.31 -11.42
CA PRO A 115 11.97 -1.00 -11.92
C PRO A 115 12.72 -2.20 -11.31
N TRP A 116 13.92 -1.98 -10.77
CA TRP A 116 14.73 -3.01 -10.09
C TRP A 116 14.20 -3.43 -8.71
N ILE A 117 13.19 -2.76 -8.16
CA ILE A 117 12.64 -3.07 -6.83
C ILE A 117 11.72 -4.28 -6.82
N MET A 118 11.36 -4.80 -8.00
CA MET A 118 10.48 -5.94 -8.17
C MET A 118 11.28 -7.19 -8.58
N PRO A 119 11.84 -7.95 -7.61
CA PRO A 119 12.48 -9.22 -7.93
C PRO A 119 11.47 -10.18 -8.57
N ARG A 120 11.90 -10.88 -9.61
CA ARG A 120 11.08 -11.91 -10.24
C ARG A 120 11.08 -13.15 -9.36
N VAL A 121 9.90 -13.53 -8.89
CA VAL A 121 9.65 -14.80 -8.20
C VAL A 121 8.65 -15.59 -9.04
N ASP A 122 8.78 -16.92 -9.02
CA ASP A 122 7.81 -17.79 -9.66
C ASP A 122 6.41 -17.58 -9.08
N MET A 123 5.39 -17.52 -9.93
CA MET A 123 4.02 -17.20 -9.50
C MET A 123 3.45 -18.26 -8.56
N THR A 124 3.77 -19.53 -8.77
CA THR A 124 3.29 -20.63 -7.91
C THR A 124 3.90 -20.50 -6.52
N HIS A 125 5.19 -20.21 -6.46
CA HIS A 125 5.89 -19.99 -5.19
C HIS A 125 5.37 -18.74 -4.45
N SER A 126 5.13 -17.64 -5.18
CA SER A 126 4.50 -16.43 -4.62
C SER A 126 3.10 -16.72 -4.06
N LEU A 127 2.30 -17.52 -4.77
CA LEU A 127 0.96 -17.90 -4.33
C LEU A 127 1.01 -18.73 -3.04
N GLN A 128 1.84 -19.78 -3.00
CA GLN A 128 2.00 -20.64 -1.81
C GLN A 128 2.47 -19.83 -0.60
N THR A 129 3.51 -19.01 -0.78
CA THR A 129 4.04 -18.16 0.28
C THR A 129 3.01 -17.14 0.75
N GLY A 130 2.30 -16.51 -0.19
CA GLY A 130 1.28 -15.51 0.10
C GLY A 130 0.09 -16.08 0.87
N VAL A 131 -0.40 -17.26 0.48
CA VAL A 131 -1.51 -17.94 1.18
C VAL A 131 -1.09 -18.40 2.56
N LEU A 132 0.11 -18.96 2.72
CA LEU A 132 0.60 -19.32 4.06
C LEU A 132 0.76 -18.10 4.95
N ALA A 133 1.36 -17.03 4.44
CA ALA A 133 1.51 -15.78 5.17
C ALA A 133 0.16 -15.14 5.50
N LEU A 134 -0.82 -15.19 4.60
CA LEU A 134 -2.19 -14.79 4.85
C LEU A 134 -2.75 -15.52 6.07
N ILE A 135 -2.75 -16.87 6.05
CA ILE A 135 -3.33 -17.69 7.12
C ILE A 135 -2.69 -17.34 8.47
N VAL A 136 -1.34 -17.34 8.52
CA VAL A 136 -0.60 -17.07 9.75
C VAL A 136 -0.84 -15.64 10.23
N THR A 137 -0.69 -14.64 9.34
CA THR A 137 -0.81 -13.23 9.72
C THR A 137 -2.24 -12.90 10.16
N SER A 138 -3.27 -13.40 9.46
CA SER A 138 -4.67 -13.24 9.86
C SER A 138 -4.95 -13.89 11.20
N ALA A 139 -4.45 -15.12 11.46
CA ALA A 139 -4.65 -15.78 12.74
C ALA A 139 -4.09 -14.95 13.90
N PHE A 140 -2.84 -14.46 13.79
CA PHE A 140 -2.23 -13.62 14.82
C PHE A 140 -2.91 -12.26 14.96
N CYS A 141 -3.12 -11.55 13.85
CA CYS A 141 -3.68 -10.19 13.87
C CYS A 141 -5.12 -10.17 14.35
N MET A 142 -5.96 -11.09 13.90
CA MET A 142 -7.37 -11.10 14.29
C MET A 142 -7.56 -11.60 15.71
N THR A 143 -6.75 -12.57 16.17
CA THR A 143 -6.75 -12.97 17.58
C THR A 143 -6.35 -11.79 18.47
N ALA A 144 -5.27 -11.07 18.14
CA ALA A 144 -4.84 -9.90 18.90
C ALA A 144 -5.90 -8.79 18.88
N ALA A 145 -6.52 -8.52 17.72
CA ALA A 145 -7.55 -7.50 17.59
C ALA A 145 -8.79 -7.82 18.45
N VAL A 146 -9.18 -9.10 18.54
CA VAL A 146 -10.26 -9.55 19.44
C VAL A 146 -9.86 -9.41 20.91
N ILE A 147 -8.63 -9.78 21.29
CA ILE A 147 -8.13 -9.64 22.67
C ILE A 147 -8.08 -8.16 23.09
N LEU A 148 -7.66 -7.27 22.20
CA LEU A 148 -7.68 -5.82 22.40
C LEU A 148 -9.11 -5.24 22.32
N ASN A 149 -10.10 -6.09 22.04
CA ASN A 149 -11.52 -5.76 21.90
C ASN A 149 -11.78 -4.70 20.80
N VAL A 150 -10.91 -4.63 19.78
CA VAL A 150 -11.02 -3.67 18.67
C VAL A 150 -12.02 -4.15 17.61
N VAL A 151 -12.14 -5.48 17.45
CA VAL A 151 -13.08 -6.12 16.54
C VAL A 151 -13.79 -7.27 17.23
N GLY A 152 -15.03 -7.56 16.81
CA GLY A 152 -15.77 -8.76 17.17
C GLY A 152 -15.91 -9.72 15.99
N TRP A 153 -16.22 -10.99 16.25
CA TRP A 153 -16.60 -11.93 15.19
C TRP A 153 -17.97 -11.54 14.63
N ALA A 154 -18.04 -11.22 13.34
CA ALA A 154 -19.28 -10.81 12.68
C ALA A 154 -19.23 -11.10 11.17
N PRO A 155 -19.42 -12.37 10.76
CA PRO A 155 -19.44 -12.77 9.36
C PRO A 155 -20.52 -12.03 8.55
N LYS A 156 -20.11 -11.41 7.45
CA LYS A 156 -20.96 -10.61 6.57
C LYS A 156 -20.37 -10.44 5.17
N TRP A 157 -21.23 -10.16 4.22
CA TRP A 157 -20.84 -9.64 2.91
C TRP A 157 -21.82 -8.53 2.50
N PRO A 158 -21.43 -7.24 2.61
CA PRO A 158 -22.31 -6.13 2.25
C PRO A 158 -22.47 -5.97 0.73
N ASP A 159 -23.53 -5.29 0.30
CA ASP A 159 -23.78 -4.97 -1.12
C ASP A 159 -22.63 -4.14 -1.73
N GLN A 160 -21.98 -3.30 -0.92
CA GLN A 160 -20.80 -2.51 -1.29
C GLN A 160 -19.51 -3.34 -1.35
N GLY A 161 -19.56 -4.65 -1.08
CA GLY A 161 -18.39 -5.52 -0.96
C GLY A 161 -17.52 -5.54 -2.22
N LEU A 162 -18.13 -5.49 -3.42
CA LEU A 162 -17.36 -5.48 -4.67
C LEU A 162 -16.56 -4.18 -4.84
N ILE A 163 -17.18 -3.02 -4.63
CA ILE A 163 -16.47 -1.73 -4.78
C ILE A 163 -15.41 -1.56 -3.67
N TRP A 164 -15.70 -2.02 -2.46
CA TRP A 164 -14.73 -2.07 -1.36
C TRP A 164 -13.53 -2.94 -1.73
N LEU A 165 -13.77 -4.13 -2.28
CA LEU A 165 -12.73 -5.07 -2.68
C LEU A 165 -11.81 -4.47 -3.74
N LEU A 166 -12.38 -3.89 -4.79
CA LEU A 166 -11.62 -3.27 -5.88
C LEU A 166 -10.79 -2.09 -5.38
N ASN A 167 -11.36 -1.21 -4.55
CA ASN A 167 -10.65 -0.11 -3.92
C ASN A 167 -9.50 -0.61 -3.04
N ASN A 168 -9.76 -1.59 -2.18
CA ASN A 168 -8.77 -2.12 -1.25
C ASN A 168 -7.61 -2.81 -1.98
N LEU A 169 -7.89 -3.59 -3.02
CA LEU A 169 -6.83 -4.26 -3.79
C LEU A 169 -5.99 -3.26 -4.59
N LEU A 170 -6.65 -2.40 -5.37
CA LEU A 170 -5.97 -1.60 -6.39
C LEU A 170 -5.39 -0.30 -5.84
N LEU A 171 -6.12 0.39 -4.95
CA LEU A 171 -5.74 1.73 -4.50
C LEU A 171 -5.02 1.71 -3.14
N VAL A 172 -5.38 0.77 -2.27
CA VAL A 172 -4.78 0.63 -0.93
C VAL A 172 -3.62 -0.36 -0.95
N THR A 173 -3.92 -1.66 -1.02
CA THR A 173 -2.94 -2.74 -0.82
C THR A 173 -1.81 -2.70 -1.83
N LEU A 174 -2.12 -2.56 -3.13
CA LEU A 174 -1.08 -2.53 -4.16
C LEU A 174 -0.12 -1.33 -3.94
N THR A 175 -0.66 -0.15 -3.67
CA THR A 175 0.14 1.06 -3.42
C THR A 175 1.01 0.92 -2.18
N GLU A 176 0.41 0.44 -1.09
CA GLU A 176 1.12 0.27 0.18
C GLU A 176 2.21 -0.79 0.07
N GLU A 177 1.95 -1.94 -0.53
CA GLU A 177 2.97 -2.99 -0.65
C GLU A 177 4.09 -2.60 -1.63
N LEU A 178 3.78 -1.82 -2.69
CA LEU A 178 4.82 -1.22 -3.54
C LEU A 178 5.73 -0.29 -2.74
N PHE A 179 5.15 0.59 -1.91
CA PHE A 179 5.91 1.56 -1.14
C PHE A 179 6.66 0.91 0.04
N PHE A 180 5.97 0.19 0.91
CA PHE A 180 6.55 -0.36 2.14
C PHE A 180 7.44 -1.58 1.87
N ARG A 181 7.10 -2.45 0.92
CA ARG A 181 7.91 -3.66 0.65
C ARG A 181 8.92 -3.43 -0.44
N ALA A 182 8.46 -3.15 -1.66
CA ALA A 182 9.36 -3.12 -2.80
C ALA A 182 10.37 -1.97 -2.66
N TYR A 183 9.89 -0.77 -2.35
CA TYR A 183 10.73 0.41 -2.21
C TYR A 183 11.47 0.47 -0.86
N LEU A 184 10.73 0.57 0.25
CA LEU A 184 11.32 0.81 1.58
C LEU A 184 12.07 -0.42 2.12
N GLN A 185 11.38 -1.55 2.32
CA GLN A 185 12.03 -2.76 2.83
C GLN A 185 13.14 -3.24 1.88
N GLY A 186 12.90 -3.25 0.57
CA GLY A 186 13.92 -3.59 -0.44
C GLY A 186 15.11 -2.62 -0.43
N GLY A 187 14.88 -1.32 -0.23
CA GLY A 187 15.90 -0.29 -0.06
C GLY A 187 16.75 -0.50 1.19
N LEU A 188 16.10 -0.70 2.34
CA LEU A 188 16.75 -1.00 3.62
C LEU A 188 17.56 -2.29 3.55
N GLN A 189 17.04 -3.33 2.88
CA GLN A 189 17.74 -4.59 2.67
C GLN A 189 19.04 -4.41 1.88
N ARG A 190 19.08 -3.49 0.92
CA ARG A 190 20.30 -3.12 0.18
C ARG A 190 21.25 -2.28 1.03
N LEU A 191 20.72 -1.31 1.78
CA LEU A 191 21.50 -0.46 2.68
C LEU A 191 22.23 -1.29 3.73
N PHE A 192 21.55 -2.30 4.29
CA PHE A 192 22.11 -3.16 5.32
C PHE A 192 22.83 -4.41 4.77
N LYS A 193 23.13 -4.50 3.47
CA LYS A 193 23.66 -5.73 2.84
C LYS A 193 24.89 -6.34 3.54
N GLY A 194 25.72 -5.54 4.20
CA GLY A 194 26.89 -6.00 4.96
C GLY A 194 26.60 -6.53 6.37
N SER A 195 25.36 -6.43 6.86
CA SER A 195 24.96 -6.88 8.19
C SER A 195 24.34 -8.27 8.16
N ARG A 196 24.67 -9.12 9.14
CA ARG A 196 23.99 -10.42 9.36
C ARG A 196 22.50 -10.27 9.68
N PHE A 197 22.08 -9.08 10.13
CA PHE A 197 20.70 -8.77 10.51
C PHE A 197 19.92 -8.01 9.43
N ALA A 198 20.47 -7.88 8.22
CA ALA A 198 19.90 -7.03 7.18
C ALA A 198 18.40 -7.27 6.94
N SER A 199 17.99 -8.55 6.84
CA SER A 199 16.58 -8.90 6.64
C SER A 199 15.72 -8.55 7.85
N ALA A 200 16.14 -8.94 9.06
CA ALA A 200 15.38 -8.64 10.28
C ALA A 200 15.20 -7.13 10.48
N LEU A 201 16.26 -6.34 10.29
CA LEU A 201 16.21 -4.88 10.38
C LEU A 201 15.31 -4.28 9.31
N SER A 202 15.41 -4.71 8.05
CA SER A 202 14.57 -4.18 6.98
C SER A 202 13.08 -4.45 7.19
N ILE A 203 12.73 -5.66 7.66
CA ILE A 203 11.34 -6.04 7.93
C ILE A 203 10.81 -5.25 9.13
N THR A 204 11.57 -5.23 10.23
CA THR A 204 11.15 -4.54 11.45
C THR A 204 10.94 -3.05 11.22
N LEU A 205 11.90 -2.37 10.59
CA LEU A 205 11.78 -0.93 10.32
C LEU A 205 10.64 -0.60 9.36
N ALA A 206 10.47 -1.38 8.28
CA ALA A 206 9.36 -1.17 7.35
C ALA A 206 8.00 -1.45 8.00
N ALA A 207 7.90 -2.46 8.87
CA ALA A 207 6.69 -2.79 9.62
C ALA A 207 6.35 -1.74 10.70
N SER A 208 7.36 -1.21 11.39
CA SER A 208 7.19 -0.10 12.34
C SER A 208 6.68 1.15 11.64
N LEU A 209 7.29 1.52 10.50
CA LEU A 209 6.83 2.67 9.71
C LEU A 209 5.43 2.46 9.13
N PHE A 210 5.10 1.23 8.73
CA PHE A 210 3.75 0.87 8.30
C PHE A 210 2.72 1.07 9.42
N GLY A 211 3.01 0.61 10.65
CA GLY A 211 2.14 0.85 11.79
C GLY A 211 2.02 2.33 12.15
N LEU A 212 3.12 3.09 12.13
CA LEU A 212 3.11 4.53 12.39
C LEU A 212 2.20 5.29 11.41
N ALA A 213 2.15 4.87 10.14
CA ALA A 213 1.24 5.45 9.15
C ALA A 213 -0.25 5.22 9.47
N HIS A 214 -0.56 4.26 10.36
CA HIS A 214 -1.92 3.91 10.78
C HIS A 214 -2.32 4.49 12.15
N THR A 215 -1.49 5.37 12.73
CA THR A 215 -1.76 6.04 14.02
C THR A 215 -3.07 6.83 14.05
N GLY A 216 -3.54 7.33 12.89
CA GLY A 216 -4.82 8.01 12.77
C GLY A 216 -6.04 7.17 13.17
N ALA A 217 -5.89 5.83 13.22
CA ALA A 217 -6.93 4.89 13.65
C ALA A 217 -6.80 4.47 15.14
N GLY A 218 -5.87 5.07 15.90
CA GLY A 218 -5.59 4.73 17.29
C GLY A 218 -4.33 3.88 17.48
N TRP A 219 -3.85 3.81 18.72
CA TRP A 219 -2.60 3.12 19.05
C TRP A 219 -2.73 1.59 18.92
N GLU A 220 -3.91 1.04 19.19
CA GLU A 220 -4.21 -0.39 19.01
C GLU A 220 -4.05 -0.75 17.53
N TRP A 221 -4.57 0.09 16.63
CA TRP A 221 -4.46 -0.11 15.18
C TRP A 221 -3.03 0.05 14.70
N MET A 222 -2.26 0.99 15.25
CA MET A 222 -0.83 1.12 14.99
C MET A 222 -0.09 -0.20 15.31
N VAL A 223 -0.35 -0.80 16.47
CA VAL A 223 0.29 -2.07 16.89
C VAL A 223 -0.13 -3.22 15.99
N LEU A 224 -1.43 -3.36 15.71
CA LEU A 224 -1.97 -4.40 14.82
C LEU A 224 -1.41 -4.26 13.39
N ALA A 225 -1.36 -3.05 12.86
CA ALA A 225 -0.78 -2.75 11.55
C ALA A 225 0.73 -3.07 11.54
N SER A 226 1.49 -2.73 12.57
CA SER A 226 2.90 -3.14 12.67
C SER A 226 3.06 -4.65 12.67
N MET A 227 2.24 -5.39 13.42
CA MET A 227 2.27 -6.85 13.43
C MET A 227 1.93 -7.44 12.05
N ALA A 228 0.91 -6.92 11.39
CA ALA A 228 0.53 -7.31 10.04
C ALA A 228 1.67 -7.01 9.04
N GLY A 229 2.29 -5.84 9.18
CA GLY A 229 3.43 -5.42 8.37
C GLY A 229 4.66 -6.32 8.49
N VAL A 230 4.88 -6.97 9.65
CA VAL A 230 5.90 -8.02 9.78
C VAL A 230 5.55 -9.24 8.92
N GLY A 231 4.30 -9.71 9.00
CA GLY A 231 3.80 -10.83 8.19
C GLY A 231 3.94 -10.58 6.68
N TYR A 232 3.52 -9.40 6.23
CA TYR A 232 3.64 -8.98 4.83
C TYR A 232 5.11 -8.83 4.40
N GLY A 233 5.96 -8.33 5.31
CA GLY A 233 7.41 -8.20 5.07
C GLY A 233 8.11 -9.54 4.92
N ILE A 234 7.71 -10.55 5.69
CA ILE A 234 8.17 -11.94 5.55
C ILE A 234 7.66 -12.52 4.22
N ALA A 235 6.38 -12.34 3.90
CA ALA A 235 5.80 -12.78 2.63
C ALA A 235 6.55 -12.19 1.43
N PHE A 236 6.86 -10.90 1.46
CA PHE A 236 7.67 -10.24 0.44
C PHE A 236 9.06 -10.84 0.31
N ARG A 237 9.73 -11.12 1.43
CA ARG A 237 11.11 -11.62 1.43
C ARG A 237 11.25 -12.98 0.74
N PHE A 238 10.26 -13.86 0.92
CA PHE A 238 10.30 -15.23 0.42
C PHE A 238 9.49 -15.41 -0.87
N GLY A 239 8.39 -14.68 -1.04
CA GLY A 239 7.46 -14.84 -2.15
C GLY A 239 7.34 -13.62 -3.08
N GLY A 240 8.10 -12.55 -2.85
CA GLY A 240 8.05 -11.33 -3.67
C GLY A 240 6.79 -10.50 -3.46
N LEU A 241 6.59 -9.48 -4.32
CA LEU A 241 5.51 -8.49 -4.16
C LEU A 241 4.12 -9.14 -4.18
N GLN A 242 3.91 -10.14 -5.03
CA GLN A 242 2.63 -10.84 -5.16
C GLN A 242 2.24 -11.55 -3.86
N ALA A 243 3.21 -12.19 -3.18
CA ALA A 243 2.94 -12.84 -1.90
C ALA A 243 2.54 -11.83 -0.82
N ALA A 244 3.20 -10.67 -0.80
CA ALA A 244 2.89 -9.58 0.12
C ALA A 244 1.46 -9.04 -0.12
N ILE A 245 1.11 -8.77 -1.39
CA ILE A 245 -0.23 -8.35 -1.80
C ILE A 245 -1.28 -9.39 -1.38
N ILE A 246 -1.06 -10.68 -1.66
CA ILE A 246 -1.99 -11.75 -1.29
C ILE A 246 -2.21 -11.77 0.23
N SER A 247 -1.12 -11.69 1.01
CA SER A 247 -1.21 -11.71 2.48
C SER A 247 -1.92 -10.49 3.05
N HIS A 248 -1.65 -9.29 2.52
CA HIS A 248 -2.24 -8.06 3.01
C HIS A 248 -3.69 -7.92 2.58
N PHE A 249 -3.96 -8.01 1.29
CA PHE A 249 -5.33 -7.94 0.78
C PHE A 249 -6.20 -9.04 1.38
N GLY A 250 -5.68 -10.26 1.50
CA GLY A 250 -6.39 -11.36 2.13
C GLY A 250 -6.71 -11.09 3.61
N LEU A 251 -5.79 -10.49 4.37
CA LEU A 251 -6.06 -10.13 5.76
C LEU A 251 -7.17 -9.08 5.83
N ASN A 252 -7.13 -8.07 4.97
CA ASN A 252 -8.18 -7.07 4.87
C ASN A 252 -9.52 -7.71 4.52
N LEU A 253 -9.53 -8.69 3.61
CA LEU A 253 -10.74 -9.41 3.22
C LEU A 253 -11.29 -10.28 4.36
N VAL A 254 -10.43 -10.96 5.11
CA VAL A 254 -10.81 -11.70 6.33
C VAL A 254 -11.42 -10.75 7.35
N HIS A 255 -10.79 -9.62 7.62
CA HIS A 255 -11.31 -8.61 8.53
C HIS A 255 -12.68 -8.08 8.07
N PHE A 256 -12.79 -7.62 6.82
CA PHE A 256 -14.02 -7.07 6.27
C PHE A 256 -15.16 -8.09 6.23
N GLY A 257 -14.88 -9.33 5.82
CA GLY A 257 -15.88 -10.37 5.63
C GLY A 257 -16.26 -11.16 6.88
N LEU A 258 -15.37 -11.26 7.88
CA LEU A 258 -15.57 -12.14 9.04
C LEU A 258 -15.65 -11.43 10.40
N PHE A 259 -15.23 -10.17 10.49
CA PHE A 259 -15.16 -9.42 11.75
C PHE A 259 -15.86 -8.07 11.65
N THR A 260 -16.17 -7.45 12.79
CA THR A 260 -16.67 -6.06 12.87
C THR A 260 -15.76 -5.13 12.08
N TYR A 261 -16.33 -4.32 11.18
CA TYR A 261 -15.56 -3.44 10.29
C TYR A 261 -16.16 -2.03 10.30
N PRO A 262 -15.35 -0.96 10.42
CA PRO A 262 -13.88 -0.95 10.40
C PRO A 262 -13.27 -1.29 11.77
N MET A 263 -14.03 -1.08 12.85
CA MET A 263 -13.74 -1.43 14.23
C MET A 263 -15.00 -1.25 15.08
N LEU A 264 -14.95 -1.71 16.33
CA LEU A 264 -16.03 -1.54 17.30
C LEU A 264 -16.31 -0.06 17.64
N GLY A 265 -17.59 0.27 17.74
CA GLY A 265 -18.14 1.54 18.19
C GLY A 265 -17.91 1.73 19.68
N ARG A 266 -16.90 2.53 20.05
CA ARG A 266 -16.53 2.84 21.43
C ARG A 266 -16.60 4.34 21.66
#